data_AF-A0A5E5Q9H9-F1
#
_entry.id   AF-A0A5E5Q9H9-F1
#
_cell.length_a   1.000
_cell.length_b   1.000
_cell.length_c   1.000
_cell.angle_alpha   90.00
_cell.angle_beta   90.00
_cell.angle_gamma   90.00
#
_symmetry.space_group_name_H-M   'P 1'
#
loop_
_entity.id
_entity.type
_entity.pdbx_description
1 polymer ?
#
loop_
_entity_poly.entity_id
_entity_poly.type
_entity_poly.pdbx_seq_one_letter_code
_entity_poly.pdbx_strand_id
1 'polypeptide(L)' 'MQTSYCTQNDLDDIAQLLNARPRKRFDFKTSQDIMRQILTENIDSVAFGF' A
#
# COMPACT_ATOMS: atom_id res chain seq x y z
N MET A 1 12.09 25.04 -19.61
CA MET A 1 11.37 24.22 -18.61
C MET A 1 10.47 25.15 -17.83
N GLN A 2 9.15 24.98 -17.94
CA GLN A 2 8.18 25.81 -17.25
C GLN A 2 8.05 25.27 -15.83
N THR A 3 8.76 25.87 -14.88
CA THR A 3 8.58 25.58 -13.46
C THR A 3 7.24 26.20 -13.04
N SER A 4 6.20 25.39 -12.87
CA SER A 4 4.97 25.86 -12.25
C SER A 4 5.34 26.49 -10.90
N TYR A 5 5.02 27.77 -10.72
CA TYR A 5 5.24 28.48 -9.47
C TYR A 5 4.32 27.86 -8.41
N CYS A 6 4.85 26.91 -7.65
CA CYS A 6 4.20 26.38 -6.47
C CYS A 6 4.41 27.42 -5.37
N THR A 7 3.32 28.05 -4.93
CA THR A 7 3.33 29.02 -3.84
C THR A 7 3.45 28.30 -2.50
N GLN A 8 3.84 29.02 -1.44
CA GLN A 8 3.90 28.42 -0.10
C GLN A 8 2.54 27.86 0.33
N ASN A 9 1.44 28.53 -0.05
CA ASN A 9 0.08 28.04 0.20
C ASN A 9 -0.17 26.68 -0.47
N ASP A 10 0.30 26.50 -1.70
CA ASP A 10 0.17 25.22 -2.40
C ASP A 10 0.94 24.10 -1.67
N LEU A 11 2.12 24.43 -1.10
CA LEU A 11 2.91 23.48 -0.31
C LEU A 11 2.23 23.14 1.02
N ASP A 12 1.63 24.13 1.67
CA ASP A 12 0.93 23.98 2.94
C ASP A 12 -0.34 23.11 2.78
N ASP A 13 -1.09 23.32 1.69
CA ASP A 13 -2.26 22.50 1.34
C ASP A 13 -1.87 21.03 1.08
N ILE A 14 -0.77 20.81 0.35
CA ILE A 14 -0.22 19.46 0.11
C ILE A 14 0.19 18.82 1.43
N ALA A 15 0.89 19.55 2.29
CA ALA A 15 1.32 19.05 3.60
C ALA A 15 0.12 18.66 4.47
N GLN A 16 -0.93 19.48 4.48
CA GLN A 16 -2.16 19.18 5.21
C GLN A 16 -2.83 17.90 4.70
N LEU A 17 -2.96 17.73 3.38
CA LEU A 17 -3.53 16.53 2.76
C LEU A 17 -2.73 15.26 3.09
N LEU A 18 -1.41 15.34 3.04
CA LEU A 18 -0.53 14.20 3.33
C LEU A 18 -0.54 13.82 4.82
N ASN A 19 -0.64 14.81 5.71
CA ASN A 19 -0.67 14.58 7.15
C ASN A 19 -2.04 14.16 7.66
N ALA A 20 -3.13 14.63 7.04
CA ALA A 20 -4.50 14.28 7.42
C ALA A 20 -4.92 12.87 6.94
N ARG A 21 -4.34 12.39 5.84
CA ARG A 21 -4.65 11.04 5.36
C ARG A 21 -4.09 9.99 6.33
N PRO A 22 -4.92 9.01 6.78
CA PRO A 22 -4.40 7.84 7.46
C PRO A 22 -3.33 7.21 6.59
N ARG A 23 -2.09 7.19 7.07
CA ARG A 23 -1.00 6.53 6.34
C ARG A 23 -1.41 5.08 6.20
N LYS A 24 -1.62 4.64 4.95
CA LYS A 24 -1.87 3.23 4.65
C LYS A 24 -0.61 2.48 5.03
N ARG A 25 -0.56 2.01 6.28
CA ARG A 25 0.43 1.04 6.71
C ARG A 25 0.10 -0.20 5.91
N PHE A 26 0.94 -0.51 4.94
CA PHE A 26 0.96 -1.86 4.42
C PHE A 26 1.30 -2.73 5.62
N ASP A 27 0.42 -3.66 5.95
CA ASP A 27 0.75 -4.68 6.93
C ASP A 27 2.04 -5.33 6.44
N PHE A 28 3.09 -5.20 7.25
CA PHE A 28 4.37 -5.80 6.93
C PHE A 28 4.17 -7.31 7.02
N LYS A 29 3.88 -7.94 5.88
CA LYS A 29 3.86 -9.39 5.78
C LYS A 29 5.30 -9.86 5.70
N THR A 30 5.70 -10.70 6.64
CA THR A 30 6.99 -11.39 6.55
C THR A 30 6.95 -12.37 5.37
N SER A 31 8.12 -12.76 4.86
CA SER A 31 8.21 -13.82 3.84
C SER A 31 7.53 -15.12 4.29
N GLN A 32 7.49 -15.38 5.61
CA GLN A 32 6.80 -16.52 6.19
C GLN A 32 5.28 -16.40 6.08
N ASP A 33 4.72 -15.21 6.29
CA ASP A 33 3.28 -14.95 6.15
C ASP A 33 2.82 -15.13 4.70
N ILE A 34 3.64 -14.68 3.75
CA ILE A 34 3.39 -14.85 2.33
C ILE A 34 3.46 -16.34 1.95
N MET A 35 4.46 -17.08 2.43
CA MET A 35 4.56 -18.53 2.19
C MET A 35 3.40 -19.32 2.78
N ARG A 36 2.94 -18.97 4.00
CA ARG A 36 1.76 -19.59 4.62
C ARG A 36 0.50 -19.35 3.79
N GLN A 37 0.31 -18.13 3.30
CA GLN A 37 -0.82 -17.79 2.44
C GLN A 37 -0.79 -18.63 1.15
N ILE A 38 0.35 -18.66 0.45
CA ILE A 38 0.50 -19.44 -0.80
C ILE A 38 0.28 -20.93 -0.58
N LEU A 39 0.78 -21.48 0.54
CA LEU A 39 0.59 -22.90 0.86
C LEU A 39 -0.88 -23.20 1.12
N THR A 40 -1.58 -22.34 1.85
CA THR A 40 -3.01 -22.52 2.17
C THR A 40 -3.86 -22.42 0.90
N GLU A 41 -3.62 -21.42 0.05
CA GLU A 41 -4.33 -21.24 -1.23
C GLU A 41 -4.11 -22.42 -2.20
N ASN A 42 -2.89 -22.99 -2.23
CA ASN A 42 -2.62 -24.17 -3.05
C ASN A 42 -3.26 -25.45 -2.48
N ILE A 43 -3.30 -25.62 -1.16
CA ILE A 43 -3.96 -26.77 -0.53
C ILE A 43 -5.46 -26.73 -0.81
N ASP A 44 -6.08 -25.57 -0.72
CA ASP A 44 -7.50 -25.40 -1.05
C ASP A 44 -7.75 -25.68 -2.54
N SER A 45 -6.88 -25.20 -3.43
CA SER A 45 -6.96 -25.49 -4.88
C SER A 45 -6.87 -26.98 -5.21
N VAL A 46 -5.95 -27.72 -4.56
CA VAL A 46 -5.78 -29.17 -4.74
C VAL A 46 -6.91 -29.96 -4.08
N ALA A 47 -7.45 -29.49 -2.96
CA ALA A 47 -8.56 -30.14 -2.26
C ALA A 47 -9.92 -29.97 -2.97
N PHE A 48 -10.10 -28.91 -3.75
CA PHE A 48 -11.35 -28.63 -4.47
C PHE A 48 -11.38 -29.03 -5.96
N GLY A 49 -10.29 -29.62 -6.48
CA GLY A 49 -10.27 -30.38 -7.75
C GLY A 49 -11.02 -29.75 -8.93
N PHE A 50 -10.36 -28.84 -9.66
CA PHE A 50 -10.69 -28.55 -11.06
C PHE A 50 -9.64 -29.17 -11.99
#